data_AF-A0A975NLL6-F1
#
_entry.id   AF-A0A975NLL6-F1
#
_cell.length_a   1.000
_cell.length_b   1.000
_cell.length_c   1.000
_cell.angle_alpha   90.00
_cell.angle_beta   90.00
_cell.angle_gamma   90.00
#
_symmetry.space_group_name_H-M   'P 1'
#
loop_
_entity.id
_entity.type
_entity.pdbx_description
1 polymer ?
#
loop_
_entity_poly.entity_id
_entity_poly.type
_entity_poly.pdbx_seq_one_letter_code
_entity_poly.pdbx_strand_id
1 'polypeptide(L)'
;MSESKEIDENATAGHPVSAVKLPAVLTASIDAWASAHAVNRSEAIRQLVELGLKAEATATASWRETSLALAVEELATSQLDQFIDPATPQEERDRRIHRLTEGPPEFVGLRIDLPKRGN
;
A
#
# COMPACT_ATOMS: atom_id res chain seq x y z
N MET A 1 28.91 32.12 -51.25
CA MET A 1 27.83 32.37 -50.28
C MET A 1 27.50 31.03 -49.64
N SER A 2 28.10 30.75 -48.50
CA SER A 2 27.83 29.54 -47.71
C SER A 2 27.60 30.00 -46.29
N GLU A 3 26.33 30.27 -45.96
CA GLU A 3 25.90 30.38 -44.57
C GLU A 3 25.78 28.96 -44.02
N SER A 4 26.80 28.53 -43.28
CA SER A 4 26.69 27.35 -42.42
C SER A 4 26.02 27.81 -41.14
N LYS A 5 24.75 27.43 -41.00
CA LYS A 5 23.96 27.60 -39.79
C LYS A 5 24.59 26.74 -38.70
N GLU A 6 25.38 27.35 -37.83
CA GLU A 6 25.79 26.77 -36.55
C GLU A 6 24.53 26.33 -35.81
N ILE A 7 24.41 25.01 -35.62
CA ILE A 7 23.39 24.44 -34.74
C ILE A 7 23.99 24.57 -33.34
N ASP A 8 23.43 25.50 -32.57
CA ASP A 8 23.75 25.74 -31.17
C ASP A 8 23.54 24.47 -30.35
N GLU A 9 24.63 23.77 -30.05
CA GLU A 9 24.68 22.50 -29.30
C GLU A 9 24.64 22.75 -27.77
N ASN A 10 23.91 23.77 -27.31
CA ASN A 10 23.90 24.18 -25.89
C ASN A 10 22.60 23.81 -25.13
N ALA A 11 21.92 22.73 -25.51
CA ALA A 11 20.71 22.28 -24.81
C ALA A 11 20.97 21.57 -23.45
N THR A 12 22.19 21.61 -22.90
CA THR A 12 22.55 21.01 -21.59
C THR A 12 22.78 22.06 -20.47
N ALA A 13 22.23 23.27 -20.62
CA ALA A 13 22.09 24.19 -19.49
C ALA A 13 20.97 23.70 -18.55
N GLY A 14 21.15 23.35 -17.28
CA GLY A 14 22.33 23.31 -16.42
C GLY A 14 21.88 22.78 -15.07
N HIS A 15 22.24 21.53 -14.75
CA HIS A 15 22.15 21.04 -13.37
C HIS A 15 23.51 21.25 -12.69
N PRO A 16 23.56 21.80 -11.47
CA PRO A 16 24.83 22.02 -10.79
C PRO A 16 25.53 20.69 -10.53
N VAL A 17 26.82 20.61 -10.86
CA VAL A 17 27.65 19.44 -10.56
C VAL A 17 27.91 19.43 -9.06
N SER A 18 27.55 18.32 -8.40
CA SER A 18 27.80 18.11 -6.97
C SER A 18 28.74 16.93 -6.78
N ALA A 19 29.86 17.15 -6.10
CA ALA A 19 30.82 16.09 -5.81
C ALA A 19 30.38 15.29 -4.58
N VAL A 20 30.27 13.97 -4.73
CA VAL A 20 29.88 13.06 -3.64
C VAL A 20 31.02 12.09 -3.37
N LYS A 21 31.32 11.87 -2.07
CA LYS A 21 32.28 10.85 -1.65
C LYS A 21 31.60 9.49 -1.61
N LEU A 22 32.05 8.56 -2.45
CA LEU A 22 31.54 7.20 -2.50
C LEU A 22 32.67 6.20 -2.21
N PRO A 23 32.42 5.16 -1.40
CA PRO A 23 33.36 4.05 -1.27
C PRO A 23 33.60 3.37 -2.62
N ALA A 24 34.82 2.89 -2.88
CA ALA A 24 35.19 2.26 -4.15
C ALA A 24 34.25 1.09 -4.52
N VAL A 25 33.82 0.32 -3.52
CA VAL A 25 32.87 -0.79 -3.70
C VAL A 25 31.54 -0.29 -4.24
N LEU A 26 31.02 0.82 -3.72
CA LEU A 26 29.75 1.38 -4.16
C LEU A 26 29.86 1.96 -5.58
N THR A 27 30.97 2.61 -5.90
CA THR A 27 31.24 3.08 -7.26
C THR A 27 31.26 1.93 -8.27
N ALA A 28 31.89 0.81 -7.93
CA ALA A 28 31.91 -0.37 -8.80
C ALA A 28 30.51 -0.95 -9.02
N SER A 29 29.65 -0.99 -7.99
CA SER A 29 28.26 -1.42 -8.12
C SER A 29 27.44 -0.49 -9.02
N ILE A 30 27.65 0.82 -8.90
CA ILE A 30 27.00 1.81 -9.77
C ILE A 30 27.45 1.63 -11.23
N ASP A 31 28.74 1.40 -11.46
CA ASP A 31 29.29 1.19 -12.81
C ASP A 31 28.77 -0.10 -13.45
N ALA A 32 28.65 -1.18 -12.67
CA ALA A 32 28.05 -2.43 -13.13
C ALA A 32 26.58 -2.23 -13.49
N TRP A 33 25.83 -1.50 -12.66
CA TRP A 33 24.43 -1.17 -12.93
C TRP A 33 24.29 -0.29 -14.19
N ALA A 34 25.12 0.74 -14.33
CA ALA A 34 25.16 1.61 -15.50
C ALA A 34 25.41 0.81 -16.79
N SER A 35 26.37 -0.11 -16.74
CA SER A 35 26.70 -1.00 -17.85
C SER A 35 25.53 -1.92 -18.22
N ALA A 36 24.87 -2.51 -17.22
CA ALA A 36 23.72 -3.40 -17.44
C ALA A 36 22.50 -2.66 -18.04
N HIS A 37 22.35 -1.37 -17.75
CA HIS A 37 21.23 -0.55 -18.24
C HIS A 37 21.61 0.34 -19.44
N ALA A 38 22.83 0.20 -19.96
CA ALA A 38 23.37 0.97 -21.08
C ALA A 38 23.26 2.51 -20.90
N VAL A 39 23.47 2.99 -19.67
CA VAL A 39 23.46 4.42 -19.33
C VAL A 39 24.82 4.89 -18.84
N ASN A 40 25.06 6.20 -18.89
CA ASN A 40 26.26 6.78 -18.29
C ASN A 40 26.17 6.81 -16.75
N ARG A 41 27.32 6.97 -16.09
CA ARG A 41 27.39 6.96 -14.61
C ARG A 41 26.50 8.03 -13.96
N SER A 42 26.46 9.25 -14.49
CA SER A 42 25.63 10.33 -13.94
C SER A 42 24.14 10.00 -13.99
N GLU A 43 23.70 9.41 -15.11
CA GLU A 43 22.32 8.99 -15.31
C GLU A 43 21.97 7.80 -14.42
N ALA A 44 22.90 6.85 -14.27
CA ALA A 44 22.75 5.75 -13.32
C ALA A 44 22.57 6.24 -11.88
N ILE A 45 23.41 7.17 -11.44
CA ILE A 45 23.30 7.77 -10.10
C ILE A 45 21.95 8.45 -9.93
N ARG A 46 21.52 9.25 -10.91
CA ARG A 46 20.22 9.92 -10.87
C ARG A 46 19.08 8.92 -10.72
N GLN A 47 19.03 7.90 -11.57
CA GLN A 47 17.94 6.91 -11.56
C GLN A 47 17.94 6.09 -10.26
N LEU A 48 19.10 5.65 -9.79
CA LEU A 48 19.22 4.93 -8.51
C LEU A 48 18.76 5.77 -7.33
N VAL A 49 19.09 7.07 -7.31
CA VAL A 49 18.62 7.99 -6.27
C VAL A 49 17.11 8.20 -6.36
N GLU A 50 16.56 8.43 -7.55
CA GLU A 50 15.11 8.56 -7.73
C GLU A 50 14.35 7.30 -7.29
N LEU A 51 14.87 6.12 -7.61
CA LEU A 51 14.31 4.84 -7.16
C LEU A 51 14.37 4.68 -5.63
N GLY A 52 15.51 5.03 -5.02
CA GLY A 52 15.68 5.00 -3.57
C GLY A 52 14.70 5.93 -2.84
N LEU A 53 14.55 7.16 -3.33
CA LEU A 53 13.62 8.15 -2.76
C LEU A 53 12.15 7.71 -2.91
N LYS A 54 11.78 7.13 -4.05
CA LYS A 54 10.43 6.58 -4.25
C LYS A 54 10.17 5.41 -3.31
N ALA A 55 11.13 4.50 -3.15
CA ALA A 55 11.00 3.35 -2.27
C ALA A 55 10.82 3.77 -0.79
N GLU A 56 11.58 4.76 -0.32
CA GLU A 56 11.42 5.31 1.04
C GLU A 56 10.05 5.96 1.26
N ALA A 57 9.58 6.75 0.28
CA ALA A 57 8.29 7.40 0.34
C ALA A 57 7.15 6.37 0.39
N THR A 58 7.22 5.33 -0.44
CA THR A 58 6.23 4.23 -0.43
C THR A 58 6.25 3.46 0.88
N ALA A 59 7.44 3.12 1.42
CA ALA A 59 7.54 2.41 2.69
C ALA A 59 6.98 3.24 3.87
N THR A 60 7.22 4.56 3.86
CA THR A 60 6.67 5.46 4.86
C THR A 60 5.15 5.59 4.74
N ALA A 61 4.62 5.64 3.52
CA ALA A 61 3.18 5.68 3.28
C ALA A 61 2.50 4.38 3.73
N SER A 62 3.07 3.21 3.40
CA SER A 62 2.51 1.91 3.79
C SER A 62 2.50 1.73 5.32
N TRP A 63 3.52 2.19 6.03
CA TRP A 63 3.53 2.18 7.49
C TRP A 63 2.41 3.04 8.08
N ARG A 64 2.21 4.24 7.53
CA ARG A 64 1.15 5.16 7.97
C ARG A 64 -0.25 4.59 7.69
N GLU A 65 -0.45 3.99 6.53
CA GLU A 65 -1.71 3.35 6.15
C GLU A 65 -2.02 2.17 7.07
N THR A 66 -1.02 1.31 7.34
CA THR A 66 -1.16 0.19 8.29
C THR A 66 -1.50 0.68 9.69
N SER A 67 -0.81 1.72 10.17
CA SER A 67 -1.05 2.31 11.49
C SER A 67 -2.44 2.92 11.60
N LEU A 68 -2.91 3.58 10.54
CA LEU A 68 -4.26 4.15 10.47
C LEU A 68 -5.33 3.05 10.48
N ALA A 69 -5.12 1.98 9.72
CA ALA A 69 -6.05 0.84 9.69
C ALA A 69 -6.22 0.21 11.08
N LEU A 70 -5.12 0.01 11.81
CA LEU A 70 -5.15 -0.49 13.18
C LEU A 70 -5.89 0.47 14.13
N ALA A 71 -5.66 1.77 14.02
CA ALA A 71 -6.36 2.77 14.84
C ALA A 71 -7.87 2.81 14.54
N VAL A 72 -8.27 2.64 13.28
CA VAL A 72 -9.67 2.55 12.87
C VAL A 72 -10.32 1.26 13.41
N GLU A 73 -9.62 0.13 13.35
CA GLU A 73 -10.08 -1.14 13.91
C GLU A 73 -10.27 -1.07 15.42
N GLU A 74 -9.31 -0.50 16.15
CA GLU A 74 -9.39 -0.30 17.60
C GLU A 74 -10.55 0.63 17.98
N LEU A 75 -10.73 1.72 17.23
CA LEU A 75 -11.85 2.65 17.43
C LEU A 75 -13.20 1.96 17.17
N ALA A 76 -13.32 1.21 16.07
CA ALA A 76 -14.53 0.48 15.73
C ALA A 76 -14.87 -0.57 16.82
N THR A 77 -13.88 -1.32 17.27
CA THR A 77 -14.03 -2.31 18.34
C THR A 77 -14.52 -1.66 19.63
N SER A 78 -13.91 -0.54 20.04
CA SER A 78 -14.28 0.19 21.26
C SER A 78 -15.68 0.79 21.18
N GLN A 79 -16.12 1.22 20.00
CA GLN A 79 -17.49 1.70 19.81
C GLN A 79 -18.51 0.56 19.82
N LEU A 80 -18.20 -0.59 19.21
CA LEU A 80 -19.07 -1.76 19.25
C LEU A 80 -19.27 -2.26 20.69
N ASP A 81 -18.22 -2.27 21.51
CA ASP A 81 -18.30 -2.67 22.92
C ASP A 81 -19.28 -1.80 23.73
N GLN A 82 -19.36 -0.50 23.42
CA GLN A 82 -20.33 0.42 24.05
C GLN A 82 -21.79 0.16 23.66
N PHE A 83 -22.03 -0.43 22.48
CA PHE A 83 -23.37 -0.78 22.02
C PHE A 83 -23.83 -2.16 22.50
N ILE A 84 -22.91 -3.00 22.97
CA ILE A 84 -23.27 -4.29 23.55
C ILE A 84 -23.84 -4.03 24.95
N ASP A 85 -25.11 -4.39 25.15
CA ASP A 85 -25.71 -4.37 26.49
C ASP A 85 -25.05 -5.48 27.37
N PRO A 86 -24.23 -5.11 28.37
CA PRO A 86 -23.56 -6.09 29.21
C PRO A 86 -24.54 -6.84 30.12
N ALA A 87 -25.74 -6.29 30.33
CA ALA A 87 -26.77 -6.89 31.19
C ALA A 87 -27.58 -7.97 30.48
N THR A 88 -27.47 -8.13 29.16
CA THR A 88 -28.18 -9.20 28.44
C THR A 88 -27.59 -10.57 28.85
N PRO A 89 -28.33 -11.43 29.55
CA PRO A 89 -27.83 -12.76 29.91
C PRO A 89 -27.53 -13.59 28.67
N GLN A 90 -26.56 -14.49 28.74
CA GLN A 90 -26.13 -15.29 27.59
C GLN A 90 -27.32 -16.04 26.94
N GLU A 91 -28.25 -16.56 27.74
CA GLU A 91 -29.45 -17.24 27.27
C GLU A 91 -30.38 -16.34 26.43
N GLU A 92 -30.47 -15.05 26.74
CA GLU A 92 -31.28 -14.10 25.96
C GLU A 92 -30.58 -13.73 24.64
N ARG A 93 -29.24 -13.66 24.64
CA ARG A 93 -28.46 -13.50 23.40
C ARG A 93 -28.66 -14.71 22.50
N ASP A 94 -28.56 -15.92 23.04
CA ASP A 94 -28.72 -17.17 22.29
C ASP A 94 -30.12 -17.29 21.69
N ARG A 95 -31.17 -16.92 22.43
CA ARG A 95 -32.56 -16.86 21.91
C ARG A 95 -32.71 -15.85 20.77
N ARG A 96 -32.14 -14.65 20.91
CA ARG A 96 -32.16 -13.63 19.85
C ARG A 96 -31.43 -14.07 18.60
N ILE A 97 -30.23 -14.65 18.76
CA ILE A 97 -29.45 -15.21 17.66
C ILE A 97 -30.28 -16.26 16.95
N HIS A 98 -30.84 -17.23 17.68
CA HIS A 98 -31.64 -18.30 17.09
C HIS A 98 -32.85 -17.76 16.32
N ARG A 99 -33.56 -16.76 16.87
CA ARG A 99 -34.68 -16.08 16.19
C ARG A 99 -34.25 -15.35 14.90
N LEU A 100 -33.08 -14.71 14.90
CA LEU A 100 -32.55 -13.99 13.74
C LEU A 100 -31.99 -14.94 12.67
N THR A 101 -31.33 -16.03 13.08
CA THR A 101 -30.69 -16.97 12.16
C THR A 101 -31.64 -18.03 11.61
N GLU A 102 -32.59 -18.52 12.41
CA GLU A 102 -33.64 -19.43 11.93
C GLU A 102 -34.67 -18.65 11.09
N GLY A 103 -34.93 -17.40 11.48
CA GLY A 103 -35.96 -16.55 10.91
C GLY A 103 -37.34 -16.83 11.53
N PRO A 104 -38.36 -16.01 11.21
CA PRO A 104 -39.71 -16.22 11.71
C PRO A 104 -40.27 -17.58 11.24
N PRO A 105 -41.05 -18.29 12.09
CA PRO A 105 -41.50 -19.65 11.82
C PRO A 105 -42.28 -19.79 10.50
N GLU A 106 -43.00 -18.74 10.08
CA GLU A 106 -43.69 -18.66 8.80
C GLU A 106 -42.78 -18.74 7.56
N PHE A 107 -41.48 -18.43 7.70
CA PHE A 107 -40.51 -18.46 6.59
C PHE A 107 -39.50 -19.61 6.68
N VAL A 108 -39.38 -20.29 7.83
CA VAL A 108 -38.41 -21.39 8.02
C VAL A 108 -38.59 -22.49 6.97
N GLY A 109 -39.84 -22.85 6.63
CA GLY A 109 -40.15 -23.87 5.62
C GLY A 109 -39.90 -23.44 4.17
N LEU A 110 -39.70 -22.15 3.93
CA LEU A 110 -39.44 -21.56 2.60
C LEU A 110 -37.94 -21.42 2.30
N ARG A 111 -37.08 -21.69 3.30
CA ARG A 111 -35.63 -21.61 3.17
C ARG A 111 -35.09 -22.69 2.24
N ILE A 112 -34.37 -22.27 1.21
CA ILE A 112 -33.77 -23.15 0.19
C ILE A 112 -32.39 -23.66 0.66
N ASP A 113 -31.77 -22.93 1.59
CA ASP A 113 -30.42 -23.14 2.13
C ASP A 113 -30.34 -24.15 3.29
N LEU A 114 -31.47 -24.50 3.93
CA LEU A 114 -31.51 -25.40 5.08
C LEU A 114 -32.05 -26.79 4.67
N PRO A 115 -31.44 -27.92 5.12
CA PRO A 115 -31.98 -29.24 4.85
C PRO A 115 -33.41 -29.35 5.40
N LYS A 116 -34.37 -29.68 4.52
CA LYS A 116 -35.76 -29.91 4.93
C LYS A 116 -35.77 -30.99 6.00
N ARG A 117 -36.28 -30.67 7.20
CA ARG A 117 -36.44 -31.64 8.28
C ARG A 117 -37.32 -32.79 7.76
N GLY A 118 -36.71 -33.96 7.56
CA GLY A 118 -37.36 -35.15 7.04
C GLY A 118 -38.38 -35.69 8.03
N ASN A 119 -39.51 -36.11 7.49
CA ASN A 119 -40.58 -36.85 8.17
C ASN A 119 -40.18 -38.30 8.39
#